data_AF-A0A319D105-F1
#
_entry.id   AF-A0A319D105-F1
#
_cell.length_a   1.000
_cell.length_b   1.000
_cell.length_c   1.000
_cell.angle_alpha   90.00
_cell.angle_beta   90.00
_cell.angle_gamma   90.00
#
_symmetry.space_group_name_H-M   'P 1'
#
loop_
_entity.id
_entity.type
_entity.pdbx_description
1 polymer ?
#
loop_
_entity_poly.entity_id
_entity_poly.type
_entity_poly.pdbx_seq_one_letter_code
_entity_poly.pdbx_strand_id
1 'polypeptide(L)'
;MKFLASLALLASAVAASPIVSRQASSSNSTQTFHLKTSGASNEDHNNLYVEAYHTGAGFNDAVLTSDVGSAAPAFLNGTYTQFDLGTPFPWGFKLTAPNNYGAWESVQINTGYGTEGFSTDGSGLEGPEAYGFGGWLVCDWYHNAPQLFYIYRYYTPTIPSSCSRVDLTPEYTS
;
A
#
# COMPACT_ATOMS: atom_id res chain seq x y z
N MET A 1 69.13 15.78 -35.40
CA MET A 1 68.81 16.24 -34.03
C MET A 1 67.74 15.31 -33.47
N LYS A 2 68.01 14.66 -32.34
CA LYS A 2 67.09 13.76 -31.63
C LYS A 2 66.38 14.60 -30.56
N PHE A 3 65.05 14.60 -30.55
CA PHE A 3 64.28 14.95 -29.35
C PHE A 3 63.33 13.80 -29.06
N LEU A 4 63.68 13.05 -28.01
CA LEU A 4 62.79 12.15 -27.29
C LEU A 4 61.95 13.00 -26.35
N ALA A 5 60.63 12.87 -26.43
CA ALA A 5 59.73 13.35 -25.38
C ALA A 5 58.80 12.20 -25.00
N SER A 6 59.17 11.52 -23.91
CA SER A 6 58.30 10.60 -23.19
C SER A 6 57.47 11.43 -22.20
N LEU A 7 56.14 11.34 -22.26
CA LEU A 7 55.28 11.88 -21.20
C LEU A 7 54.27 10.80 -20.78
N ALA A 8 54.34 10.49 -19.49
CA ALA A 8 53.70 9.36 -18.83
C ALA A 8 52.17 9.47 -18.78
N LEU A 9 51.46 8.35 -18.99
CA LEU A 9 50.06 8.23 -18.64
C LEU A 9 49.92 8.04 -17.13
N LEU A 10 49.24 8.99 -16.46
CA LEU A 10 48.75 8.85 -15.10
C LEU A 10 47.49 7.97 -15.12
N ALA A 11 47.60 6.72 -14.67
CA ALA A 11 46.45 5.87 -14.41
C ALA A 11 45.90 6.18 -13.01
N SER A 12 44.80 6.93 -12.93
CA SER A 12 44.05 7.15 -11.69
C SER A 12 43.28 5.87 -11.35
N ALA A 13 43.72 5.12 -10.35
CA ALA A 13 42.96 4.00 -9.82
C ALA A 13 41.77 4.53 -9.00
N VAL A 14 40.56 4.39 -9.52
CA VAL A 14 39.33 4.65 -8.76
C VAL A 14 39.09 3.46 -7.84
N ALA A 15 39.39 3.60 -6.55
CA ALA A 15 39.01 2.62 -5.55
C ALA A 15 37.51 2.79 -5.24
N ALA A 16 36.66 1.94 -5.84
CA ALA A 16 35.27 1.80 -5.44
C ALA A 16 35.23 1.18 -4.04
N SER A 17 34.94 1.98 -3.02
CA SER A 17 34.58 1.44 -1.71
C SER A 17 33.22 0.75 -1.85
N PRO A 18 33.05 -0.49 -1.37
CA PRO A 18 31.72 -1.09 -1.35
C PRO A 18 30.84 -0.20 -0.48
N ILE A 19 29.75 0.30 -1.04
CA ILE A 19 28.68 0.89 -0.27
C ILE A 19 28.15 -0.26 0.59
N VAL A 20 28.56 -0.30 1.85
CA VAL A 20 27.88 -1.10 2.87
C VAL A 20 26.48 -0.51 2.92
N SER A 21 25.54 -1.21 2.27
CA SER A 21 24.13 -0.94 2.42
C SER A 21 23.86 -0.90 3.93
N ARG A 22 23.51 0.28 4.43
CA ARG A 22 22.90 0.39 5.75
C ARG A 22 21.69 -0.52 5.69
N GLN A 23 21.78 -1.65 6.38
CA GLN A 23 20.66 -2.50 6.66
C GLN A 23 19.72 -1.64 7.52
N ALA A 24 18.90 -0.84 6.85
CA ALA A 24 17.63 -0.43 7.41
C ALA A 24 17.01 -1.74 7.86
N SER A 25 16.62 -1.81 9.12
CA SER A 25 15.80 -2.89 9.64
C SER A 25 14.49 -2.88 8.86
N SER A 26 14.50 -3.45 7.64
CA SER A 26 13.29 -3.92 7.02
C SER A 26 12.86 -5.07 7.89
N SER A 27 11.79 -4.87 8.63
CA SER A 27 10.89 -5.95 9.00
C SER A 27 10.46 -6.64 7.71
N ASN A 28 11.31 -7.53 7.18
CA ASN A 28 10.93 -8.58 6.25
C ASN A 28 10.04 -9.51 7.06
N SER A 29 8.79 -9.11 7.32
CA SER A 29 7.82 -10.03 7.85
C SER A 29 7.47 -10.97 6.71
N THR A 30 8.02 -12.19 6.75
CA THR A 30 7.52 -13.31 5.94
C THR A 30 6.07 -13.69 6.29
N GLN A 31 5.51 -13.05 7.31
CA GLN A 31 4.17 -13.29 7.78
C GLN A 31 3.16 -12.60 6.86
N THR A 32 2.29 -13.41 6.29
CA THR A 32 1.13 -12.93 5.53
C THR A 32 -0.05 -12.70 6.46
N PHE A 33 -1.00 -11.87 6.03
CA PHE A 33 -2.20 -11.54 6.77
C PHE A 33 -3.33 -11.14 5.81
N HIS A 34 -4.57 -11.23 6.26
CA HIS A 34 -5.68 -10.56 5.59
C HIS A 34 -5.95 -9.22 6.28
N LEU A 35 -6.32 -8.19 5.52
CA LEU A 35 -6.74 -6.92 6.09
C LEU A 35 -8.23 -6.96 6.37
N LYS A 36 -8.61 -6.80 7.64
CA LYS A 36 -9.97 -6.97 8.14
C LYS A 36 -10.53 -5.67 8.70
N THR A 37 -11.79 -5.37 8.38
CA THR A 37 -12.48 -4.18 8.89
C THR A 37 -13.11 -4.42 10.27
N SER A 38 -13.10 -3.39 11.11
CA SER A 38 -13.81 -3.37 12.39
C SER A 38 -14.16 -1.94 12.82
N GLY A 39 -14.90 -1.78 13.93
CA GLY A 39 -15.22 -0.45 14.49
C GLY A 39 -16.22 0.38 13.68
N ALA A 40 -16.87 -0.22 12.67
CA ALA A 40 -17.84 0.46 11.82
C ALA A 40 -19.15 0.77 12.56
N SER A 41 -19.75 1.92 12.25
CA SER A 41 -21.11 2.26 12.70
C SER A 41 -22.20 1.44 12.00
N ASN A 42 -21.96 1.02 10.76
CA ASN A 42 -22.78 0.03 10.07
C ASN A 42 -22.19 -1.36 10.31
N GLU A 43 -22.93 -2.25 10.98
CA GLU A 43 -22.45 -3.59 11.30
C GLU A 43 -22.11 -4.42 10.06
N ASP A 44 -22.77 -4.16 8.92
CA ASP A 44 -22.48 -4.85 7.67
C ASP A 44 -21.11 -4.49 7.08
N HIS A 45 -20.44 -3.45 7.59
CA HIS A 45 -19.08 -3.06 7.20
C HIS A 45 -18.00 -3.65 8.12
N ASN A 46 -18.38 -4.40 9.16
CA ASN A 46 -17.45 -5.08 10.07
C ASN A 46 -17.15 -6.51 9.57
N ASN A 47 -15.96 -7.03 9.92
CA ASN A 47 -15.52 -8.38 9.59
C ASN A 47 -15.46 -8.67 8.09
N LEU A 48 -15.19 -7.65 7.28
CA LEU A 48 -14.93 -7.80 5.87
C LEU A 48 -13.42 -7.75 5.61
N TYR A 49 -12.99 -8.47 4.58
CA TYR A 49 -11.60 -8.62 4.19
C TYR A 49 -11.34 -7.96 2.85
N VAL A 50 -10.15 -7.38 2.68
CA VAL A 50 -9.76 -6.72 1.43
C VAL A 50 -9.57 -7.75 0.30
N GLU A 51 -10.26 -7.51 -0.83
CA GLU A 51 -10.18 -8.28 -2.07
C GLU A 51 -9.85 -7.36 -3.25
N ALA A 52 -9.12 -7.89 -4.22
CA ALA A 52 -8.78 -7.19 -5.46
C ALA A 52 -9.88 -7.37 -6.52
N TYR A 53 -10.71 -6.35 -6.73
CA TYR A 53 -11.72 -6.35 -7.79
C TYR A 53 -11.13 -5.88 -9.11
N HIS A 54 -11.00 -6.78 -10.07
CA HIS A 54 -10.38 -6.49 -11.36
C HIS A 54 -11.17 -5.49 -12.21
N THR A 55 -10.57 -4.32 -12.46
CA THR A 55 -11.15 -3.25 -13.28
C THR A 55 -10.46 -3.08 -14.63
N GLY A 56 -9.30 -3.71 -14.83
CA GLY A 56 -8.58 -3.72 -16.09
C GLY A 56 -7.15 -4.24 -15.95
N ALA A 57 -6.42 -4.28 -17.06
CA ALA A 57 -5.05 -4.82 -17.08
C ALA A 57 -4.12 -4.06 -16.12
N GLY A 58 -3.73 -4.73 -15.03
CA GLY A 58 -2.88 -4.16 -13.99
C GLY A 58 -3.61 -3.26 -12.99
N PHE A 59 -4.94 -3.21 -13.03
CA PHE A 59 -5.78 -2.36 -12.20
C PHE A 59 -6.83 -3.17 -11.43
N ASN A 60 -6.88 -2.94 -10.12
CA ASN A 60 -7.94 -3.45 -9.26
C ASN A 60 -8.36 -2.37 -8.26
N ASP A 61 -9.65 -2.28 -7.99
CA ASP A 61 -10.14 -1.53 -6.84
C ASP A 61 -10.11 -2.42 -5.60
N ALA A 62 -9.81 -1.84 -4.44
CA ALA A 62 -9.86 -2.55 -3.17
C ALA A 62 -11.32 -2.65 -2.70
N VAL A 63 -11.95 -3.80 -2.93
CA VAL A 63 -13.29 -4.11 -2.41
C VAL A 63 -13.18 -4.94 -1.14
N LEU A 64 -14.31 -5.18 -0.50
CA LEU A 64 -14.41 -5.87 0.77
C LEU A 64 -15.39 -7.04 0.65
N THR A 65 -15.00 -8.17 1.20
CA THR A 65 -15.74 -9.44 1.12
C THR A 65 -15.84 -10.09 2.50
N SER A 66 -16.91 -10.83 2.76
CA SER A 66 -16.98 -11.70 3.95
C SER A 66 -16.35 -13.08 3.69
N ASP A 67 -16.06 -13.41 2.43
CA ASP A 67 -15.40 -14.66 2.04
C ASP A 67 -13.87 -14.50 2.12
N VAL A 68 -13.27 -15.04 3.17
CA VAL A 68 -11.81 -15.06 3.34
C VAL A 68 -11.12 -15.77 2.17
N GLY A 69 -11.79 -16.72 1.50
CA GLY A 69 -11.23 -17.46 0.37
C GLY A 69 -11.02 -16.60 -0.89
N SER A 70 -11.76 -15.49 -1.04
CA SER A 70 -11.55 -14.53 -2.14
C SER A 70 -10.63 -13.37 -1.72
N ALA A 71 -10.43 -13.15 -0.43
CA ALA A 71 -9.49 -12.15 0.09
C ALA A 71 -8.04 -12.57 -0.20
N ALA A 72 -7.28 -11.70 -0.86
CA ALA A 72 -5.89 -11.96 -1.15
C ALA A 72 -5.01 -11.81 0.11
N PRO A 73 -4.08 -12.73 0.40
CA PRO A 73 -3.09 -12.54 1.45
C PRO A 73 -2.24 -11.30 1.17
N ALA A 74 -2.08 -10.44 2.16
CA ALA A 74 -1.21 -9.29 2.14
C ALA A 74 0.07 -9.53 2.94
N PHE A 75 1.10 -8.73 2.68
CA PHE A 75 2.35 -8.71 3.43
C PHE A 75 2.97 -7.30 3.40
N LEU A 76 3.82 -7.00 4.38
CA LEU A 76 4.64 -5.79 4.39
C LEU A 76 6.01 -6.06 3.76
N ASN A 77 6.32 -5.31 2.71
CA ASN A 77 7.64 -5.25 2.08
C ASN A 77 8.28 -3.89 2.40
N GLY A 78 9.00 -3.81 3.53
CA GLY A 78 9.38 -2.52 4.10
C GLY A 78 8.14 -1.76 4.58
N THR A 79 7.85 -0.61 3.98
CA THR A 79 6.64 0.20 4.24
C THR A 79 5.62 0.13 3.10
N TYR A 80 5.80 -0.80 2.16
CA TYR A 80 4.81 -1.10 1.13
C TYR A 80 3.93 -2.25 1.59
N THR A 81 2.61 -2.05 1.56
CA THR A 81 1.65 -3.14 1.71
C THR A 81 1.40 -3.75 0.33
N GLN A 82 1.62 -5.06 0.18
CA GLN A 82 1.46 -5.77 -1.09
C GLN A 82 0.58 -7.00 -0.92
N PHE A 83 -0.04 -7.44 -2.01
CA PHE A 83 -0.95 -8.58 -2.06
C PHE A 83 -0.40 -9.69 -2.95
N ASP A 84 -0.54 -10.92 -2.50
CA ASP A 84 -0.28 -12.11 -3.31
C ASP A 84 -1.55 -12.48 -4.09
N LEU A 85 -1.57 -12.11 -5.38
CA LEU A 85 -2.66 -12.46 -6.30
C LEU A 85 -2.36 -13.73 -7.13
N GLY A 86 -1.32 -14.51 -6.76
CA GLY A 86 -0.95 -15.73 -7.50
C GLY A 86 -0.31 -15.47 -8.87
N THR A 87 0.34 -14.33 -9.05
CA THR A 87 0.98 -13.92 -10.31
C THR A 87 2.45 -13.56 -10.10
N PRO A 88 3.29 -13.50 -11.15
CA PRO A 88 4.69 -13.10 -11.01
C PRO A 88 4.89 -11.58 -10.80
N PHE A 89 3.83 -10.78 -10.80
CA PHE A 89 3.92 -9.33 -10.66
C PHE A 89 3.66 -8.89 -9.21
N PRO A 90 4.32 -7.82 -8.74
CA PRO A 90 3.96 -7.21 -7.47
C PRO A 90 2.60 -6.50 -7.60
N TRP A 91 1.74 -6.64 -6.58
CA TRP A 91 0.46 -5.96 -6.49
C TRP A 91 0.42 -5.11 -5.23
N GLY A 92 0.58 -3.81 -5.40
CA GLY A 92 0.76 -2.87 -4.31
C GLY A 92 -0.55 -2.22 -3.90
N PHE A 93 -0.71 -2.06 -2.59
CA PHE A 93 -1.77 -1.26 -2.02
C PHE A 93 -1.52 0.21 -2.32
N LYS A 94 -2.46 0.87 -2.99
CA LYS A 94 -2.26 2.19 -3.56
C LYS A 94 -3.37 3.12 -3.11
N LEU A 95 -2.97 4.15 -2.36
CA LEU A 95 -3.83 5.31 -2.12
C LEU A 95 -3.86 6.15 -3.40
N THR A 96 -5.05 6.36 -3.97
CA THR A 96 -5.18 7.27 -5.12
C THR A 96 -4.89 8.70 -4.69
N ALA A 97 -4.26 9.47 -5.59
CA ALA A 97 -3.90 10.85 -5.27
C ALA A 97 -5.16 11.67 -4.99
N PRO A 98 -5.15 12.54 -3.96
CA PRO A 98 -6.28 13.41 -3.68
C PRO A 98 -6.56 14.26 -4.93
N ASN A 99 -7.75 14.10 -5.50
CA ASN A 99 -8.32 15.15 -6.30
C ASN A 99 -8.49 16.33 -5.34
N ASN A 100 -8.00 17.52 -5.67
CA ASN A 100 -7.89 18.66 -4.74
C ASN A 100 -9.21 19.13 -4.09
N TYR A 101 -10.32 18.42 -4.27
CA TYR A 101 -11.66 18.72 -3.84
C TYR A 101 -12.33 17.56 -3.07
N GLY A 102 -11.70 16.38 -3.00
CA GLY A 102 -12.22 15.18 -2.34
C GLY A 102 -11.76 15.08 -0.90
N ALA A 103 -12.70 14.88 0.03
CA ALA A 103 -12.38 14.65 1.45
C ALA A 103 -12.08 13.17 1.78
N TRP A 104 -12.22 12.30 0.80
CA TRP A 104 -11.86 10.89 0.82
C TRP A 104 -11.63 10.41 -0.62
N GLU A 105 -10.86 9.34 -0.77
CA GLU A 105 -10.40 8.84 -2.07
C GLU A 105 -10.32 7.33 -2.10
N SER A 106 -10.38 6.76 -3.31
CA SER A 106 -10.39 5.32 -3.49
C SER A 106 -9.03 4.70 -3.18
N VAL A 107 -9.08 3.44 -2.76
CA VAL A 107 -7.90 2.61 -2.54
C VAL A 107 -7.89 1.51 -3.60
N GLN A 108 -6.70 1.21 -4.12
CA GLN A 108 -6.50 0.30 -5.23
C GLN A 108 -5.46 -0.77 -4.89
N ILE A 109 -5.50 -1.88 -5.64
CA ILE A 109 -4.51 -2.95 -5.58
C ILE A 109 -3.97 -3.13 -7.00
N ASN A 110 -2.99 -2.32 -7.38
CA ASN A 110 -2.53 -2.27 -8.77
C ASN A 110 -1.16 -2.90 -8.94
N THR A 111 -0.80 -3.24 -10.18
CA THR A 111 0.54 -3.72 -10.49
C THR A 111 1.59 -2.67 -10.09
N GLY A 112 2.63 -3.10 -9.38
CA GLY A 112 3.69 -2.26 -8.83
C GLY A 112 3.83 -2.38 -7.32
N TYR A 113 4.71 -1.57 -6.71
CA TYR A 113 4.93 -1.60 -5.26
C TYR A 113 3.81 -0.94 -4.45
N GLY A 114 3.02 -0.06 -5.07
CA GLY A 114 1.95 0.67 -4.39
C GLY A 114 2.46 1.94 -3.74
N THR A 115 1.73 2.41 -2.73
CA THR A 115 2.08 3.60 -1.96
C THR A 115 3.06 3.22 -0.85
N GLU A 116 4.14 3.99 -0.71
CA GLU A 116 5.11 3.84 0.38
C GLU A 116 4.61 4.48 1.68
N GLY A 117 4.99 3.91 2.83
CA GLY A 117 4.85 4.54 4.13
C GLY A 117 3.68 4.00 4.97
N PHE A 118 3.21 2.79 4.67
CA PHE A 118 2.33 2.04 5.55
C PHE A 118 3.07 1.51 6.78
N SER A 119 2.36 1.40 7.90
CA SER A 119 2.84 0.75 9.12
C SER A 119 1.72 -0.01 9.82
N THR A 120 2.08 -1.04 10.57
CA THR A 120 1.16 -1.76 11.45
C THR A 120 1.57 -1.53 12.90
N ASP A 121 1.06 -0.49 13.55
CA ASP A 121 1.45 -0.11 14.91
C ASP A 121 0.48 -0.65 15.98
N GLY A 122 0.07 -1.91 15.87
CA GLY A 122 -0.81 -2.57 16.87
C GLY A 122 -2.25 -2.04 16.92
N SER A 123 -2.53 -0.83 16.42
CA SER A 123 -3.86 -0.25 16.22
C SER A 123 -4.54 -0.75 14.95
N GLY A 124 -3.75 -1.11 13.95
CA GLY A 124 -4.21 -1.47 12.62
C GLY A 124 -3.14 -1.16 11.57
N LEU A 125 -3.51 -1.25 10.30
CA LEU A 125 -2.72 -0.76 9.19
C LEU A 125 -2.96 0.75 9.03
N GLU A 126 -1.93 1.54 9.24
CA GLU A 126 -1.95 2.99 9.08
C GLU A 126 -1.37 3.39 7.72
N GLY A 127 -2.04 4.33 7.05
CA GLY A 127 -1.57 4.89 5.78
C GLY A 127 -0.55 6.02 5.98
N PRO A 128 0.23 6.35 4.94
CA PRO A 128 1.27 7.36 5.02
C PRO A 128 0.71 8.77 5.22
N GLU A 129 1.21 9.44 6.26
CA GLU A 129 0.89 10.84 6.57
C GLU A 129 1.16 11.79 5.38
N ALA A 130 2.22 11.51 4.61
CA ALA A 130 2.61 12.29 3.43
C ALA A 130 1.54 12.29 2.31
N TYR A 131 0.65 11.30 2.30
CA TYR A 131 -0.52 11.24 1.39
C TYR A 131 -1.78 11.87 2.01
N GLY A 132 -1.64 12.52 3.17
CA GLY A 132 -2.76 13.11 3.89
C GLY A 132 -3.72 12.08 4.47
N PHE A 133 -3.24 10.88 4.78
CA PHE A 133 -4.05 9.83 5.39
C PHE A 133 -4.68 10.31 6.71
N GLY A 134 -5.99 10.14 6.84
CA GLY A 134 -6.79 10.54 8.00
C GLY A 134 -7.71 9.44 8.54
N GLY A 135 -7.46 8.19 8.15
CA GLY A 135 -8.24 7.01 8.55
C GLY A 135 -8.94 6.32 7.38
N TRP A 136 -9.47 5.13 7.64
CA TRP A 136 -10.16 4.32 6.64
C TRP A 136 -11.66 4.59 6.59
N LEU A 137 -12.24 4.34 5.43
CA LEU A 137 -13.65 4.49 5.15
C LEU A 137 -14.14 3.33 4.28
N VAL A 138 -15.25 2.73 4.65
CA VAL A 138 -15.96 1.74 3.84
C VAL A 138 -17.24 2.37 3.33
N CYS A 139 -17.54 2.18 2.05
CA CYS A 139 -18.78 2.66 1.44
C CYS A 139 -19.39 1.59 0.53
N ASP A 140 -20.71 1.46 0.57
CA ASP A 140 -21.44 0.78 -0.51
C ASP A 140 -21.42 1.67 -1.75
N TRP A 141 -20.67 1.26 -2.77
CA TRP A 141 -20.35 2.10 -3.93
C TRP A 141 -20.64 1.39 -5.27
N TYR A 142 -19.69 1.41 -6.21
CA TYR A 142 -19.92 1.13 -7.63
C TYR A 142 -19.94 -0.37 -8.01
N HIS A 143 -19.29 -1.23 -7.22
CA HIS A 143 -19.07 -2.64 -7.60
C HIS A 143 -20.09 -3.64 -7.04
N ASN A 144 -21.23 -3.16 -6.51
CA ASN A 144 -22.19 -3.98 -5.74
C ASN A 144 -21.54 -4.74 -4.56
N ALA A 145 -20.43 -4.21 -4.06
CA ALA A 145 -19.70 -4.69 -2.89
C ALA A 145 -19.24 -3.45 -2.10
N PRO A 146 -19.10 -3.56 -0.77
CA PRO A 146 -18.47 -2.50 0.01
C PRO A 146 -17.05 -2.27 -0.51
N GLN A 147 -16.69 -1.01 -0.70
CA GLN A 147 -15.39 -0.63 -1.25
C GLN A 147 -14.61 0.18 -0.22
N LEU A 148 -13.28 -0.01 -0.24
CA LEU A 148 -12.37 0.66 0.67
C LEU A 148 -11.90 2.00 0.10
N PHE A 149 -11.97 3.01 0.96
CA PHE A 149 -11.53 4.38 0.75
C PHE A 149 -10.65 4.82 1.92
N TYR A 150 -9.91 5.90 1.73
CA TYR A 150 -9.23 6.59 2.83
C TYR A 150 -9.73 8.03 2.93
N ILE A 151 -9.75 8.57 4.15
CA ILE A 151 -10.10 9.95 4.42
C ILE A 151 -8.86 10.82 4.21
N TYR A 152 -9.03 11.93 3.48
CA TYR A 152 -7.99 12.93 3.32
C TYR A 152 -8.10 13.98 4.43
N ARG A 153 -7.14 13.95 5.37
CA ARG A 153 -7.20 14.68 6.65
C ARG A 153 -7.30 16.21 6.56
N TYR A 154 -6.98 16.79 5.40
CA TYR A 154 -6.97 18.23 5.21
C TYR A 154 -8.35 18.81 4.87
N TYR A 155 -9.35 17.95 4.62
CA TYR A 155 -10.74 18.34 4.42
C TYR A 155 -11.63 17.71 5.49
N THR A 156 -12.71 18.41 5.85
CA THR A 156 -13.76 17.82 6.70
C THR A 156 -14.71 17.03 5.79
N PRO A 157 -14.78 15.70 5.90
CA PRO A 157 -15.59 14.91 5.00
C PRO A 157 -17.06 14.93 5.39
N THR A 158 -17.94 15.23 4.43
CA THR A 158 -19.34 14.80 4.50
C THR A 158 -19.39 13.32 4.13
N ILE A 159 -19.54 12.46 5.13
CA ILE A 159 -19.60 11.01 4.96
C ILE A 159 -21.00 10.62 4.49
N PRO A 160 -21.15 9.99 3.31
CA PRO A 160 -22.45 9.47 2.85
C PRO A 160 -23.06 8.48 3.86
N SER A 161 -24.38 8.35 3.88
CA SER A 161 -25.08 7.44 4.81
C SER A 161 -24.76 5.97 4.57
N SER A 162 -24.33 5.61 3.36
CA SER A 162 -23.86 4.26 3.00
C SER A 162 -22.40 4.01 3.38
N CYS A 163 -21.77 4.92 4.12
CA CYS A 163 -20.37 4.80 4.49
C CYS A 163 -20.17 4.73 6.01
N SER A 164 -19.13 4.03 6.45
CA SER A 164 -18.68 3.98 7.85
C SER A 164 -17.18 4.12 7.94
N ARG A 165 -16.71 4.90 8.92
CA ARG A 165 -15.29 4.85 9.34
C ARG A 165 -15.01 3.48 9.92
N VAL A 166 -13.83 2.94 9.67
CA VAL A 166 -13.42 1.62 10.15
C VAL A 166 -11.97 1.65 10.61
N ASP A 167 -11.62 0.69 11.46
CA ASP A 167 -10.24 0.25 11.64
C ASP A 167 -9.96 -0.86 10.63
N LEU A 168 -8.75 -0.89 10.07
CA LEU A 168 -8.30 -1.92 9.13
C LEU A 168 -7.13 -2.69 9.76
N THR A 169 -7.38 -3.88 10.28
CA THR A 169 -6.40 -4.61 11.10
C THR A 169 -5.86 -5.83 10.37
N PRO A 170 -4.54 -6.12 10.47
CA PRO A 170 -3.98 -7.39 10.04
C PRO A 170 -4.54 -8.58 10.85
N GLU A 171 -5.17 -9.54 10.18
CA GLU A 171 -5.47 -10.86 10.70
C GLU A 171 -4.45 -11.85 10.11
N TYR A 172 -3.43 -12.18 10.90
CA TYR A 172 -2.31 -12.99 10.43
C TYR A 172 -2.73 -14.42 10.07
N THR A 173 -2.31 -14.88 8.90
CA THR A 173 -2.46 -16.27 8.48
C THR A 173 -1.40 -17.12 9.19
N SER A 174 -1.84 -18.27 9.70
CA SER A 174 -1.01 -19.24 10.45
C SER A 174 -0.26 -20.20 9.54
#